data_AF-A0A349DIN0-F1
#
_entry.id   AF-A0A349DIN0-F1
#
_cell.length_a   1.000
_cell.length_b   1.000
_cell.length_c   1.000
_cell.angle_alpha   90.00
_cell.angle_beta   90.00
_cell.angle_gamma   90.00
#
_symmetry.space_group_name_H-M   'P 1'
#
loop_
_entity.id
_entity.type
_entity.pdbx_description
1 polymer ?
#
loop_
_entity_poly.entity_id
_entity_poly.type
_entity_poly.pdbx_seq_one_letter_code
_entity_poly.pdbx_strand_id
1 'polypeptide(L)'
;MTHSPKHFSTLILVFITLILGACGSADKAKNEKGDSAPAPSAAPPKPDALTQGTILHNIPDTMRVSKKQRVEVRLIRSRDRISIVQNVKGSQKVKIADIKVGKAMGVKLIGSPKNFEILAHSSEIQAVGRREYTLWEWDVTPLKDGRHDLYLKVIVRKGDYNKDLPVFDKKVQVVTSETKKWVSFFNNNKEWIMGSLVIPLLFLIASRLGGWRRPKRKKTATRKKTTKKTTAKKKTSRGR
;
A
#
# COMPACT_ATOMS: atom_id res chain seq x y z
N MET A 1 -38.45 -12.05 16.55
CA MET A 1 -39.49 -12.88 15.91
C MET A 1 -38.88 -13.35 14.61
N THR A 2 -38.49 -14.61 14.37
CA THR A 2 -39.07 -15.95 14.64
C THR A 2 -37.90 -16.97 14.74
N HIS A 3 -37.82 -17.81 15.80
CA HIS A 3 -38.05 -19.28 15.82
C HIS A 3 -37.26 -20.09 14.75
N SER A 4 -36.59 -21.24 14.98
CA SER A 4 -36.49 -22.28 16.03
C SER A 4 -35.56 -23.43 15.46
N PRO A 5 -35.46 -24.70 15.96
CA PRO A 5 -34.36 -25.13 16.84
C PRO A 5 -33.82 -26.60 16.63
N LYS A 6 -33.03 -27.11 17.61
CA LYS A 6 -32.84 -28.54 18.09
C LYS A 6 -32.04 -29.55 17.24
N HIS A 7 -30.88 -30.06 17.70
CA HIS A 7 -30.60 -31.27 18.55
C HIS A 7 -30.33 -32.58 17.77
N PHE A 8 -29.73 -33.55 18.48
CA PHE A 8 -29.32 -34.95 18.14
C PHE A 8 -27.84 -35.10 17.72
N SER A 9 -27.04 -36.07 18.18
CA SER A 9 -27.28 -37.33 18.90
C SER A 9 -25.92 -37.82 19.48
N THR A 10 -25.75 -37.99 20.79
CA THR A 10 -25.65 -39.28 21.51
C THR A 10 -24.67 -40.37 20.99
N LEU A 11 -23.74 -40.73 21.89
CA LEU A 11 -23.47 -42.11 22.37
C LEU A 11 -22.61 -43.06 21.49
N ILE A 12 -21.38 -43.36 21.93
CA ILE A 12 -20.81 -44.72 21.79
C ILE A 12 -20.15 -45.14 23.12
N LEU A 13 -20.54 -46.34 23.51
CA LEU A 13 -20.33 -47.05 24.76
C LEU A 13 -18.99 -47.80 24.78
N VAL A 14 -18.32 -47.75 25.93
CA VAL A 14 -17.62 -48.82 26.67
C VAL A 14 -17.19 -50.09 25.94
N PHE A 15 -15.92 -50.47 26.08
CA PHE A 15 -15.56 -51.87 26.37
C PHE A 15 -14.48 -51.97 27.46
N ILE A 16 -14.91 -52.61 28.54
CA ILE A 16 -14.17 -53.12 29.68
C ILE A 16 -13.37 -54.35 29.22
N THR A 17 -12.14 -54.52 29.71
CA THR A 17 -11.67 -55.83 30.19
C THR A 17 -10.53 -55.65 31.19
N LEU A 18 -10.86 -56.07 32.39
CA LEU A 18 -10.04 -56.19 33.58
C LEU A 18 -9.33 -57.55 33.52
N ILE A 19 -8.00 -57.59 33.69
CA ILE A 19 -7.32 -58.84 34.07
C ILE A 19 -6.45 -58.53 35.29
N LEU A 20 -6.86 -59.09 36.43
CA LEU A 20 -6.04 -59.32 37.60
C LEU A 20 -5.15 -60.53 37.35
N GLY A 21 -3.85 -60.39 37.61
CA GLY A 21 -2.87 -61.46 37.67
C GLY A 21 -1.87 -61.15 38.78
N ALA A 22 -1.73 -62.09 39.71
CA ALA A 22 -1.19 -61.94 41.06
C ALA A 22 0.34 -61.93 41.18
N CYS A 23 0.80 -61.46 42.36
CA CYS A 23 1.98 -61.79 43.18
C CYS A 23 3.26 -62.37 42.53
N GLY A 24 4.41 -61.79 42.92
CA GLY A 24 5.69 -62.50 42.94
C GLY A 24 6.91 -61.61 43.14
N SER A 25 7.52 -61.71 44.33
CA SER A 25 8.75 -61.03 44.79
C SER A 25 10.02 -61.50 44.08
N ALA A 26 11.04 -60.62 44.09
CA ALA A 26 12.49 -60.88 43.91
C ALA A 26 12.90 -61.52 42.56
N ASP A 27 14.03 -61.23 41.92
CA ASP A 27 15.33 -60.86 42.43
C ASP A 27 16.11 -60.08 41.36
N LYS A 28 16.98 -59.20 41.81
CA LYS A 28 17.78 -58.29 40.99
C LYS A 28 19.15 -58.93 40.78
N ALA A 29 19.43 -59.36 39.54
CA ALA A 29 20.74 -59.40 38.87
C ALA A 29 20.93 -60.66 38.00
N LYS A 30 21.04 -60.49 36.68
CA LYS A 30 22.18 -61.00 35.92
C LYS A 30 22.24 -60.41 34.51
N ASN A 31 23.47 -60.15 34.13
CA ASN A 31 23.99 -59.59 32.91
C ASN A 31 24.06 -60.68 31.83
N GLU A 32 23.44 -60.50 30.66
CA GLU A 32 23.79 -61.24 29.44
C GLU A 32 23.76 -60.31 28.22
N LYS A 33 24.60 -60.66 27.25
CA LYS A 33 25.30 -59.83 26.28
C LYS A 33 25.02 -60.40 24.89
N GLY A 34 24.70 -59.56 23.91
CA GLY A 34 24.45 -59.91 22.49
C GLY A 34 22.96 -60.07 22.19
N ASP A 35 22.34 -59.45 21.19
CA ASP A 35 22.84 -59.07 19.87
C ASP A 35 22.36 -57.67 19.46
N SER A 36 23.32 -56.78 19.24
CA SER A 36 23.07 -55.51 18.54
C SER A 36 23.05 -55.78 17.05
N ALA A 37 21.85 -55.95 16.48
CA ALA A 37 21.66 -55.75 15.05
C ALA A 37 22.03 -54.29 14.71
N PRO A 38 22.96 -54.02 13.79
CA PRO A 38 23.23 -52.65 13.38
C PRO A 38 22.00 -52.12 12.65
N ALA A 39 21.37 -51.09 13.23
CA ALA A 39 20.32 -50.33 12.58
C ALA A 39 20.77 -49.92 11.16
N PRO A 40 19.90 -50.00 10.14
CA PRO A 40 20.26 -49.65 8.78
C PRO A 40 20.76 -48.20 8.76
N SER A 41 22.02 -48.06 8.33
CA SER A 41 22.75 -46.81 8.11
C SER A 41 21.82 -45.74 7.57
N ALA A 42 21.48 -44.77 8.43
CA ALA A 42 20.79 -43.56 8.01
C ALA A 42 21.71 -42.85 7.01
N ALA A 43 21.30 -42.86 5.73
CA ALA A 43 22.01 -42.16 4.68
C ALA A 43 22.31 -40.72 5.13
N PRO A 44 23.52 -40.18 4.86
CA PRO A 44 23.86 -38.82 5.25
C PRO A 44 22.81 -37.85 4.71
N PRO A 45 22.34 -36.87 5.51
CA PRO A 45 21.29 -35.96 5.08
C PRO A 45 21.73 -35.26 3.79
N LYS A 46 20.99 -35.54 2.71
CA LYS A 46 21.25 -34.96 1.39
C LYS A 46 21.34 -33.43 1.55
N PRO A 47 22.40 -32.78 1.06
CA PRO A 47 22.57 -31.34 1.23
C PRO A 47 21.33 -30.62 0.70
N ASP A 48 20.81 -29.68 1.48
CA ASP A 48 19.62 -28.90 1.12
C ASP A 48 19.83 -28.21 -0.24
N ALA A 49 19.29 -28.85 -1.27
CA ALA A 49 19.43 -28.41 -2.65
C ALA A 49 18.50 -27.22 -2.88
N LEU A 50 19.05 -26.16 -3.47
CA LEU A 50 18.26 -25.03 -3.95
C LEU A 50 17.38 -25.49 -5.11
N THR A 51 16.10 -25.16 -5.03
CA THR A 51 15.11 -25.44 -6.07
C THR A 51 14.64 -24.15 -6.71
N GLN A 52 14.20 -24.20 -7.97
CA GLN A 52 13.55 -23.03 -8.57
C GLN A 52 12.24 -22.75 -7.85
N GLY A 53 12.01 -21.49 -7.48
CA GLY A 53 10.78 -21.02 -6.89
C GLY A 53 10.41 -19.64 -7.42
N THR A 54 9.35 -19.08 -6.85
CA THR A 54 8.80 -17.79 -7.24
C THR A 54 8.75 -16.87 -6.02
N ILE A 55 9.12 -15.61 -6.22
CA ILE A 55 8.93 -14.53 -5.24
C ILE A 55 7.90 -13.54 -5.79
N LEU A 56 6.99 -13.11 -4.91
CA LEU A 56 6.11 -11.98 -5.14
C LEU A 56 6.39 -10.92 -4.09
N HIS A 57 6.39 -9.66 -4.50
CA HIS A 57 6.41 -8.55 -3.55
C HIS A 57 5.55 -7.38 -4.04
N ASN A 58 4.97 -6.64 -3.10
CA ASN A 58 4.14 -5.46 -3.37
C ASN A 58 4.86 -4.13 -3.04
N ILE A 59 6.20 -4.15 -2.93
CA ILE A 59 7.00 -2.96 -2.59
C ILE A 59 6.69 -1.84 -3.60
N PRO A 60 6.07 -0.73 -3.17
CA PRO A 60 5.64 0.33 -4.05
C PRO A 60 6.84 1.04 -4.67
N ASP A 61 6.67 1.62 -5.86
CA ASP A 61 7.69 2.50 -6.42
C ASP A 61 7.63 3.91 -5.79
N THR A 62 6.47 4.28 -5.21
CA THR A 62 6.25 5.55 -4.50
C THR A 62 5.47 5.40 -3.20
N MET A 63 5.91 6.09 -2.15
CA MET A 63 5.26 6.13 -0.83
C MET A 63 4.95 7.57 -0.40
N ARG A 64 3.93 7.76 0.44
CA ARG A 64 3.54 9.07 1.01
C ARG A 64 4.16 9.23 2.40
N VAL A 65 4.85 10.34 2.64
CA VAL A 65 5.46 10.69 3.94
C VAL A 65 4.44 10.58 5.07
N SER A 66 4.87 10.00 6.20
CA SER A 66 4.09 9.76 7.43
C SER A 66 2.84 8.88 7.24
N LYS A 67 2.66 8.24 6.08
CA LYS A 67 1.59 7.27 5.85
C LYS A 67 2.18 5.87 5.88
N LYS A 68 1.83 5.13 6.93
CA LYS A 68 2.10 3.71 7.07
C LYS A 68 1.52 2.93 5.88
N GLN A 69 2.31 2.04 5.32
CA GLN A 69 1.90 1.16 4.24
C GLN A 69 2.36 -0.27 4.51
N ARG A 70 1.46 -1.24 4.29
CA ARG A 70 1.74 -2.67 4.39
C ARG A 70 2.54 -3.12 3.17
N VAL A 71 3.70 -3.72 3.42
CA VAL A 71 4.53 -4.42 2.45
C VAL A 71 4.44 -5.92 2.73
N GLU A 72 4.21 -6.70 1.68
CA GLU A 72 4.14 -8.15 1.69
C GLU A 72 5.18 -8.71 0.71
N VAL A 73 5.84 -9.77 1.15
CA VAL A 73 6.71 -10.60 0.32
C VAL A 73 6.29 -12.05 0.51
N ARG A 74 6.10 -12.76 -0.60
CA ARG A 74 5.70 -14.17 -0.61
C ARG A 74 6.72 -14.98 -1.37
N LEU A 75 7.09 -16.13 -0.84
CA LEU A 75 7.95 -17.09 -1.53
C LEU A 75 7.28 -18.46 -1.58
N ILE A 76 7.41 -19.13 -2.70
CA ILE A 76 6.98 -20.53 -2.86
C ILE A 76 8.04 -21.33 -3.60
N ARG A 77 8.25 -22.60 -3.21
CA ARG A 77 9.16 -23.52 -3.91
C ARG A 77 8.49 -24.19 -5.12
N SER A 78 7.82 -23.38 -5.91
CA SER A 78 7.16 -23.77 -7.16
C SER A 78 7.27 -22.62 -8.16
N ARG A 79 7.20 -22.95 -9.45
CA ARG A 79 7.03 -21.96 -10.52
C ARG A 79 5.57 -21.56 -10.72
N ASP A 80 4.65 -22.24 -10.04
CA ASP A 80 3.23 -21.91 -10.10
C ASP A 80 2.98 -20.53 -9.48
N ARG A 81 2.44 -19.63 -10.31
CA ARG A 81 2.18 -18.22 -9.97
C ARG A 81 0.74 -17.99 -9.52
N ILE A 82 -0.13 -18.99 -9.58
CA ILE A 82 -1.56 -18.80 -9.28
C ILE A 82 -1.76 -18.61 -7.77
N SER A 83 -1.18 -19.50 -6.95
CA SER A 83 -1.34 -19.49 -5.49
C SER A 83 -0.69 -18.28 -4.82
N ILE A 84 0.37 -17.72 -5.41
CA ILE A 84 1.15 -16.64 -4.78
C ILE A 84 0.45 -15.27 -4.89
N VAL A 85 -0.38 -15.05 -5.91
CA VAL A 85 -1.02 -13.75 -6.22
C VAL A 85 -2.36 -13.56 -5.49
N GLN A 86 -2.99 -14.64 -5.02
CA GLN A 86 -4.32 -14.57 -4.40
C GLN A 86 -4.27 -13.80 -3.08
N ASN A 87 -5.23 -12.89 -2.85
CA ASN A 87 -5.39 -12.16 -1.58
C ASN A 87 -4.17 -11.35 -1.13
N VAL A 88 -3.39 -10.77 -2.04
CA VAL A 88 -2.31 -9.81 -1.68
C VAL A 88 -2.94 -8.53 -1.13
N LYS A 89 -2.60 -8.14 0.10
CA LYS A 89 -3.08 -6.88 0.69
C LYS A 89 -2.10 -5.76 0.35
N GLY A 90 -2.58 -4.52 0.33
CA GLY A 90 -1.75 -3.34 0.07
C GLY A 90 -1.74 -2.85 -1.38
N SER A 91 -0.65 -2.18 -1.79
CA SER A 91 -0.57 -1.43 -3.06
C SER A 91 -0.74 -2.32 -4.29
N GLN A 92 -1.63 -1.90 -5.19
CA GLN A 92 -2.17 -2.65 -6.34
C GLN A 92 -1.15 -3.15 -7.38
N LYS A 93 0.15 -2.83 -7.25
CA LYS A 93 1.22 -3.28 -8.15
C LYS A 93 2.09 -4.31 -7.47
N VAL A 94 1.81 -5.58 -7.76
CA VAL A 94 2.68 -6.70 -7.39
C VAL A 94 3.74 -6.94 -8.46
N LYS A 95 4.93 -7.35 -8.05
CA LYS A 95 6.01 -7.79 -8.93
C LYS A 95 6.33 -9.24 -8.62
N ILE A 96 6.53 -10.04 -9.66
CA ILE A 96 6.78 -11.48 -9.57
C ILE A 96 8.11 -11.76 -10.27
N ALA A 97 8.97 -12.56 -9.65
CA ALA A 97 10.24 -12.99 -10.22
C ALA A 97 10.52 -14.46 -9.85
N ASP A 98 11.33 -15.12 -10.67
CA ASP A 98 11.77 -16.48 -10.38
C ASP A 98 13.12 -16.44 -9.64
N ILE A 99 13.26 -17.23 -8.58
CA ILE A 99 14.44 -17.21 -7.70
C ILE A 99 14.83 -18.62 -7.26
N LYS A 100 16.05 -18.78 -6.71
CA LYS A 100 16.47 -20.02 -6.06
C LYS A 100 16.00 -20.03 -4.60
N VAL A 101 15.27 -21.07 -4.21
CA VAL A 101 14.64 -21.21 -2.89
C VAL A 101 15.08 -22.50 -2.22
N GLY A 102 15.53 -22.41 -0.97
CA GLY A 102 15.87 -23.51 -0.08
C GLY A 102 14.71 -23.94 0.82
N LYS A 103 14.96 -24.84 1.78
CA LYS A 103 13.95 -25.23 2.79
C LYS A 103 13.69 -24.13 3.81
N ALA A 104 14.73 -23.39 4.20
CA ALA A 104 14.65 -22.27 5.13
C ALA A 104 15.18 -21.00 4.46
N MET A 105 14.36 -19.96 4.45
CA MET A 105 14.68 -18.67 3.84
C MET A 105 14.58 -17.57 4.89
N GLY A 106 15.49 -16.61 4.83
CA GLY A 106 15.40 -15.33 5.53
C GLY A 106 14.95 -14.25 4.59
N VAL A 107 14.07 -13.34 5.01
CA VAL A 107 13.75 -12.13 4.23
C VAL A 107 13.84 -10.91 5.13
N LYS A 108 14.59 -9.91 4.67
CA LYS A 108 14.84 -8.64 5.35
C LYS A 108 14.48 -7.48 4.43
N LEU A 109 13.74 -6.52 4.98
CA LEU A 109 13.51 -5.23 4.36
C LEU A 109 14.39 -4.19 5.06
N ILE A 110 15.30 -3.57 4.31
CA ILE A 110 16.35 -2.72 4.86
C ILE A 110 16.20 -1.31 4.26
N GLY A 111 16.12 -0.31 5.13
CA GLY A 111 16.14 1.10 4.76
C GLY A 111 16.91 1.90 5.80
N SER A 112 17.31 3.13 5.45
CA SER A 112 17.93 4.02 6.43
C SER A 112 16.95 4.37 7.54
N PRO A 113 17.30 4.20 8.83
CA PRO A 113 16.40 4.52 9.95
C PRO A 113 16.09 6.02 10.05
N LYS A 114 16.88 6.88 9.38
CA LYS A 114 16.60 8.31 9.28
C LYS A 114 15.48 8.63 8.28
N ASN A 115 15.16 7.70 7.38
CA ASN A 115 14.24 7.90 6.26
C ASN A 115 13.00 7.02 6.36
N PHE A 116 13.09 5.87 7.03
CA PHE A 116 12.00 4.91 7.18
C PHE A 116 11.94 4.36 8.60
N GLU A 117 10.72 4.19 9.09
CA GLU A 117 10.40 3.29 10.18
C GLU A 117 9.85 2.00 9.58
N ILE A 118 10.45 0.85 9.92
CA ILE A 118 10.11 -0.47 9.38
C ILE A 118 9.78 -1.38 10.55
N LEU A 119 8.53 -1.83 10.65
CA LEU A 119 8.06 -2.75 11.67
C LEU A 119 7.76 -4.11 11.03
N ALA A 120 8.50 -5.14 11.43
CA ALA A 120 8.29 -6.51 10.96
C ALA A 120 7.16 -7.20 11.73
N HIS A 121 6.27 -7.88 11.01
CA HIS A 121 5.16 -8.66 11.58
C HIS A 121 5.39 -10.17 11.47
N SER A 122 6.44 -10.58 10.77
CA SER A 122 6.78 -11.99 10.54
C SER A 122 8.20 -12.28 11.02
N SER A 123 8.45 -13.53 11.41
CA SER A 123 9.79 -13.99 11.71
C SER A 123 10.69 -13.82 10.48
N GLU A 124 11.91 -13.34 10.69
CA GLU A 124 12.84 -13.08 9.59
C GLU A 124 13.14 -14.37 8.82
N ILE A 125 13.43 -15.46 9.54
CA ILE A 125 13.73 -16.78 8.98
C ILE A 125 12.51 -17.67 9.13
N GLN A 126 12.06 -18.25 8.02
CA GLN A 126 10.93 -19.16 7.99
C GLN A 126 11.18 -20.34 7.04
N ALA A 127 10.49 -21.45 7.29
CA ALA A 127 10.44 -22.57 6.37
C ALA A 127 9.61 -22.21 5.12
N VAL A 128 10.04 -22.68 3.94
CA VAL A 128 9.31 -22.46 2.69
C VAL A 128 8.76 -23.77 2.14
N GLY A 129 7.44 -23.80 1.99
CA GLY A 129 6.68 -24.92 1.48
C GLY A 129 6.80 -25.09 -0.04
N ARG A 130 6.40 -26.28 -0.52
CA ARG A 130 6.28 -26.57 -1.96
C ARG A 130 4.92 -26.21 -2.55
N ARG A 131 3.85 -26.31 -1.73
CA ARG A 131 2.45 -26.12 -2.15
C ARG A 131 1.87 -24.79 -1.69
N GLU A 132 2.27 -24.33 -0.51
CA GLU A 132 1.86 -23.06 0.07
C GLU A 132 3.00 -22.04 0.00
N TYR A 133 2.63 -20.76 -0.10
CA TYR A 133 3.60 -19.68 0.01
C TYR A 133 3.87 -19.36 1.47
N THR A 134 5.10 -18.95 1.76
CA THR A 134 5.49 -18.36 3.02
C THR A 134 5.42 -16.85 2.90
N LEU A 135 4.93 -16.17 3.93
CA LEU A 135 4.63 -14.75 3.94
C LEU A 135 5.55 -14.01 4.91
N TRP A 136 6.07 -12.87 4.46
CA TRP A 136 6.70 -11.87 5.30
C TRP A 136 5.99 -10.54 5.12
N GLU A 137 5.63 -9.93 6.24
CA GLU A 137 4.93 -8.65 6.26
C GLU A 137 5.68 -7.60 7.07
N TRP A 138 5.66 -6.37 6.56
CA TRP A 138 6.15 -5.18 7.26
C TRP A 138 5.15 -4.04 7.15
N ASP A 139 5.07 -3.22 8.19
CA ASP A 139 4.56 -1.87 8.08
C ASP A 139 5.73 -0.91 7.87
N VAL A 140 5.69 -0.18 6.76
CA VAL A 140 6.73 0.80 6.40
C VAL A 140 6.12 2.19 6.46
N THR A 141 6.72 3.05 7.28
CA THR A 141 6.37 4.47 7.38
C THR A 141 7.56 5.31 6.89
N PRO A 142 7.46 5.99 5.74
CA PRO A 142 8.49 6.93 5.31
C PRO A 142 8.46 8.19 6.19
N LEU A 143 9.64 8.58 6.70
CA LEU A 143 9.83 9.69 7.63
C LEU A 143 10.28 10.98 6.94
N LYS A 144 10.96 10.86 5.79
CA LYS A 144 11.51 11.99 5.04
C LYS A 144 11.11 11.93 3.57
N ASP A 145 11.00 13.11 2.97
CA ASP A 145 10.79 13.27 1.56
C ASP A 145 12.08 13.09 0.76
N GLY A 146 11.95 12.76 -0.54
CA GLY A 146 13.08 12.54 -1.43
C GLY A 146 13.29 11.09 -1.85
N ARG A 147 14.28 10.84 -2.71
CA ARG A 147 14.57 9.50 -3.20
C ARG A 147 15.39 8.73 -2.17
N HIS A 148 14.83 7.65 -1.63
CA HIS A 148 15.44 6.86 -0.55
C HIS A 148 15.38 5.38 -0.88
N ASP A 149 16.52 4.69 -0.82
CA ASP A 149 16.58 3.28 -1.18
C ASP A 149 15.98 2.38 -0.09
N LEU A 150 15.28 1.32 -0.53
CA LEU A 150 14.68 0.31 0.32
C LEU A 150 15.00 -1.08 -0.26
N TYR A 151 15.90 -1.80 0.37
CA TYR A 151 16.47 -3.04 -0.11
C TYR A 151 15.69 -4.25 0.39
N LEU A 152 15.42 -5.23 -0.49
CA LEU A 152 14.78 -6.50 -0.13
C LEU A 152 15.83 -7.62 -0.16
N LYS A 153 16.47 -7.89 0.96
CA LYS A 153 17.45 -8.97 1.04
C LYS A 153 16.73 -10.30 1.31
N VAL A 154 17.02 -11.31 0.51
CA VAL A 154 16.58 -12.70 0.75
C VAL A 154 17.82 -13.54 1.06
N ILE A 155 17.75 -14.42 2.03
CA ILE A 155 18.89 -15.20 2.53
C ILE A 155 18.49 -16.67 2.50
N VAL A 156 19.42 -17.56 2.18
CA VAL A 156 19.19 -19.00 2.33
C VAL A 156 19.93 -19.48 3.57
N ARG A 157 19.20 -20.14 4.46
CA ARG A 157 19.80 -20.81 5.62
C ARG A 157 20.04 -22.28 5.30
N LYS A 158 21.27 -22.75 5.53
CA LYS A 158 21.69 -24.13 5.31
C LYS A 158 22.42 -24.65 6.56
N GLY A 159 21.69 -25.34 7.43
CA GLY A 159 22.21 -25.77 8.73
C GLY A 159 22.61 -24.56 9.59
N ASP A 160 23.84 -24.60 10.11
CA ASP A 160 24.41 -23.53 10.92
C ASP A 160 25.01 -22.37 10.10
N TYR A 161 25.12 -22.54 8.78
CA TYR A 161 25.66 -21.52 7.89
C TYR A 161 24.53 -20.74 7.22
N ASN A 162 24.62 -19.41 7.33
CA ASN A 162 23.79 -18.50 6.54
C ASN A 162 24.59 -18.11 5.30
N LYS A 163 24.03 -18.39 4.11
CA LYS A 163 24.56 -17.84 2.87
C LYS A 163 23.59 -16.76 2.38
N ASP A 164 24.05 -15.53 2.45
CA ASP A 164 23.39 -14.40 1.80
C ASP A 164 23.44 -14.67 0.29
N LEU A 165 22.28 -14.91 -0.32
CA LEU A 165 22.15 -14.87 -1.77
C LEU A 165 21.57 -13.49 -2.09
N PRO A 166 22.27 -12.58 -2.76
CA PRO A 166 21.64 -11.36 -3.22
C PRO A 166 20.57 -11.74 -4.25
N VAL A 167 19.32 -11.80 -3.81
CA VAL A 167 18.21 -12.17 -4.69
C VAL A 167 17.56 -10.94 -5.29
N PHE A 168 17.54 -9.79 -4.59
CA PHE A 168 16.77 -8.64 -5.07
C PHE A 168 17.16 -7.28 -4.47
N ASP A 169 17.82 -6.43 -5.26
CA ASP A 169 18.07 -5.04 -4.87
C ASP A 169 17.10 -4.11 -5.60
N LYS A 170 16.31 -3.32 -4.84
CA LYS A 170 15.34 -2.39 -5.42
C LYS A 170 15.49 -0.99 -4.85
N LYS A 171 15.48 0.01 -5.72
CA LYS A 171 15.39 1.42 -5.32
C LYS A 171 13.92 1.83 -5.27
N VAL A 172 13.51 2.48 -4.17
CA VAL A 172 12.14 3.00 -4.00
C VAL A 172 12.23 4.53 -4.03
N GLN A 173 11.28 5.21 -4.68
CA GLN A 173 11.28 6.68 -4.68
C GLN A 173 10.22 7.18 -3.70
N VAL A 174 10.61 7.73 -2.55
CA VAL A 174 9.63 8.32 -1.62
C VAL A 174 9.22 9.69 -2.14
N VAL A 175 7.93 9.89 -2.40
CA VAL A 175 7.45 11.15 -2.98
C VAL A 175 6.52 11.81 -1.98
N THR A 176 6.82 13.05 -1.60
CA THR A 176 5.86 13.88 -0.88
C THR A 176 4.65 14.15 -1.74
N SER A 177 3.49 13.69 -1.28
CA SER A 177 2.22 14.03 -1.93
C SER A 177 1.79 15.48 -1.66
N GLU A 178 2.47 16.22 -0.79
CA GLU A 178 2.05 17.58 -0.41
C GLU A 178 2.22 18.56 -1.58
N THR A 179 3.35 18.54 -2.27
CA THR A 179 3.59 19.41 -3.44
C THR A 179 2.63 19.13 -4.59
N LYS A 180 2.29 17.84 -4.82
CA LYS A 180 1.30 17.46 -5.83
C LYS A 180 -0.10 17.96 -5.51
N LYS A 181 -0.48 18.08 -4.24
CA LYS A 181 -1.81 18.60 -3.85
C LYS A 181 -1.95 20.08 -4.18
N TRP A 182 -0.96 20.92 -3.82
CA TRP A 182 -0.98 22.33 -4.18
C TRP A 182 -0.97 22.54 -5.70
N VAL A 183 -0.09 21.86 -6.44
CA VAL A 183 -0.07 21.95 -7.92
C VAL A 183 -1.38 21.47 -8.53
N SER A 184 -1.96 20.36 -8.05
CA SER A 184 -3.27 19.90 -8.51
C SER A 184 -4.39 20.88 -8.17
N PHE A 185 -4.31 21.57 -7.02
CA PHE A 185 -5.29 22.57 -6.61
C PHE A 185 -5.23 23.78 -7.55
N PHE A 186 -4.05 24.29 -7.89
CA PHE A 186 -3.91 25.39 -8.86
C PHE A 186 -4.34 24.98 -10.28
N ASN A 187 -4.00 23.78 -10.73
CA ASN A 187 -4.37 23.29 -12.05
C ASN A 187 -5.88 23.02 -12.18
N ASN A 188 -6.52 22.44 -11.15
CA ASN A 188 -7.95 22.15 -11.17
C ASN A 188 -8.81 23.39 -10.91
N ASN A 189 -8.33 24.35 -10.11
CA ASN A 189 -9.11 25.56 -9.74
C ASN A 189 -8.69 26.81 -10.51
N LYS A 190 -7.99 26.66 -11.64
CA LYS A 190 -7.55 27.78 -12.50
C LYS A 190 -8.68 28.75 -12.86
N GLU A 191 -9.90 28.27 -13.07
CA GLU A 191 -11.06 29.11 -13.41
C GLU A 191 -11.45 30.08 -12.29
N TRP A 192 -11.48 29.59 -11.05
CA TRP A 192 -11.80 30.41 -9.87
C TRP A 192 -10.63 31.32 -9.46
N ILE A 193 -9.39 30.84 -9.56
CA ILE A 193 -8.20 31.59 -9.16
C ILE A 193 -7.96 32.79 -10.09
N MET A 194 -8.20 32.62 -11.39
CA MET A 194 -8.13 33.74 -12.34
C MET A 194 -9.19 34.80 -12.01
N GLY A 195 -10.42 34.39 -11.67
CA GLY A 195 -11.50 35.29 -11.32
C GLY A 195 -11.31 36.04 -10.01
N SER A 196 -10.92 35.34 -8.94
CA SER A 196 -10.86 35.92 -7.59
C SER A 196 -9.57 36.65 -7.28
N LEU A 197 -8.45 36.30 -7.94
CA LEU A 197 -7.13 36.83 -7.62
C LEU A 197 -6.55 37.67 -8.77
N VAL A 198 -6.62 37.18 -10.01
CA VAL A 198 -5.94 37.82 -11.15
C VAL A 198 -6.72 39.03 -11.67
N ILE A 199 -8.04 38.93 -11.83
CA ILE A 199 -8.89 40.05 -12.28
C ILE A 199 -8.80 41.27 -11.33
N PRO A 200 -9.01 41.13 -10.01
CA PRO A 200 -8.89 42.27 -9.10
C PRO A 200 -7.46 42.82 -9.04
N LEU A 201 -6.43 41.97 -9.16
CA LEU A 201 -5.05 42.43 -9.20
C LEU A 201 -4.73 43.24 -10.47
N LEU A 202 -5.18 42.78 -11.64
CA LEU A 202 -5.05 43.51 -12.90
C LEU A 202 -5.83 44.84 -12.87
N PHE A 203 -7.03 44.84 -12.30
CA PHE A 203 -7.83 46.05 -12.11
C PHE A 203 -7.15 47.07 -11.18
N LEU A 204 -6.54 46.59 -10.09
CA LEU A 204 -5.80 47.43 -9.14
C LEU A 204 -4.52 48.00 -9.77
N ILE A 205 -3.80 47.20 -10.55
CA ILE A 205 -2.62 47.64 -11.32
C ILE A 205 -3.02 48.67 -12.39
N ALA A 206 -4.08 48.42 -13.17
CA ALA A 206 -4.56 49.34 -14.20
C ALA A 206 -5.10 50.67 -13.62
N SER A 207 -5.73 50.63 -12.45
CA SER A 207 -6.19 51.82 -11.73
C SER A 207 -5.03 52.62 -11.12
N ARG A 208 -3.91 51.96 -10.74
CA ARG A 208 -2.68 52.65 -10.33
C ARG A 208 -1.85 53.23 -11.48
N LEU A 209 -1.82 52.58 -12.64
CA LEU A 209 -1.03 53.01 -13.81
C LEU A 209 -1.69 54.11 -14.66
N GLY A 210 -2.84 54.65 -14.25
CA GLY A 210 -3.38 55.89 -14.83
C GLY A 210 -4.34 55.73 -16.03
N GLY A 211 -4.91 54.54 -16.23
CA GLY A 211 -5.84 54.27 -17.34
C GLY A 211 -7.26 54.80 -17.16
N TRP A 212 -7.71 55.11 -15.93
CA TRP A 212 -9.08 55.56 -15.69
C TRP A 212 -9.25 57.08 -15.85
N ARG A 213 -8.90 57.60 -17.04
CA ARG A 213 -9.33 58.96 -17.42
C ARG A 213 -10.84 58.92 -17.63
N ARG A 214 -11.58 59.38 -16.61
CA ARG A 214 -13.04 59.61 -16.66
C ARG A 214 -13.40 60.22 -18.02
N PRO A 215 -14.30 59.63 -18.83
CA PRO A 215 -14.72 60.26 -20.07
C PRO A 215 -15.33 61.62 -19.71
N LYS A 216 -14.70 62.70 -20.15
CA LYS A 216 -15.21 64.06 -19.95
C LYS A 216 -16.57 64.13 -20.64
N ARG A 217 -17.62 64.14 -19.83
CA ARG A 217 -19.00 64.40 -20.20
C ARG A 217 -19.04 65.69 -21.03
N LYS A 218 -19.16 65.57 -22.36
CA LYS A 218 -19.26 66.74 -23.25
C LYS A 218 -20.59 67.42 -22.96
N LYS A 219 -20.53 68.61 -22.35
CA LYS A 219 -21.68 69.51 -22.25
C LYS A 219 -21.97 70.03 -23.66
N THR A 220 -23.00 69.50 -24.31
CA THR A 220 -23.61 70.13 -25.47
C THR A 220 -24.34 71.39 -25.00
N ALA A 221 -23.61 72.50 -24.98
CA ALA A 221 -24.20 73.82 -25.09
C ALA A 221 -24.35 74.11 -26.58
N THR A 222 -25.58 74.19 -27.08
CA THR A 222 -25.85 74.83 -28.36
C THR A 222 -27.02 75.80 -28.18
N ARG A 223 -26.68 77.06 -28.45
CA ARG A 223 -27.38 78.30 -28.17
C ARG A 223 -28.15 78.74 -29.43
N LYS A 224 -29.43 79.09 -29.25
CA LYS A 224 -30.32 80.03 -29.98
C LYS A 224 -30.13 80.29 -31.48
N LYS A 225 -31.24 80.22 -32.23
CA LYS A 225 -31.58 81.21 -33.28
C LYS A 225 -33.06 81.63 -33.22
N THR A 226 -33.25 82.94 -33.19
CA THR A 226 -34.46 83.76 -33.31
C THR A 226 -34.94 83.84 -34.77
N THR A 227 -36.25 83.88 -35.08
CA THR A 227 -37.00 85.03 -35.69
C THR A 227 -38.38 84.66 -36.29
N LYS A 228 -39.41 85.44 -35.88
CA LYS A 228 -40.55 86.07 -36.62
C LYS A 228 -41.21 85.39 -37.85
N LYS A 229 -42.54 85.22 -37.80
CA LYS A 229 -43.61 85.88 -38.64
C LYS A 229 -44.98 85.17 -38.43
N THR A 230 -46.03 85.89 -37.99
CA THR A 230 -47.30 86.21 -38.74
C THR A 230 -47.97 84.97 -39.38
N THR A 231 -49.25 84.62 -39.19
CA THR A 231 -50.47 85.39 -39.49
C THR A 231 -51.74 84.58 -39.10
N ALA A 232 -52.83 85.28 -38.74
CA ALA A 232 -54.24 85.02 -39.12
C ALA A 232 -55.06 83.79 -38.60
N LYS A 233 -56.08 84.11 -37.77
CA LYS A 233 -57.54 84.00 -38.06
C LYS A 233 -58.20 82.60 -38.22
N LYS A 234 -58.99 82.17 -37.20
CA LYS A 234 -60.43 81.76 -37.29
C LYS A 234 -60.95 81.33 -35.89
N LYS A 235 -61.80 82.14 -35.22
CA LYS A 235 -63.25 81.93 -35.00
C LYS A 235 -63.69 80.46 -34.82
N THR A 236 -64.36 80.14 -33.70
CA THR A 236 -65.81 79.79 -33.51
C THR A 236 -66.02 79.50 -32.00
N SER A 237 -66.80 80.26 -31.19
CA SER A 237 -68.25 80.11 -30.89
C SER A 237 -68.63 78.65 -30.56
N ARG A 238 -69.21 78.23 -29.43
CA ARG A 238 -70.39 78.64 -28.63
C ARG A 238 -70.34 77.76 -27.34
N GLY A 239 -70.69 78.21 -26.14
CA GLY A 239 -72.05 78.41 -25.62
C GLY A 239 -72.13 77.63 -24.29
N ARG A 240 -72.13 78.32 -23.16
CA ARG A 240 -73.28 78.62 -22.28
C ARG A 240 -73.75 77.41 -21.49
#